data_AF-A0A7U4QMY3-F1
#
_entry.id   AF-A0A7U4QMY3-F1
#
_cell.length_a   1.000
_cell.length_b   1.000
_cell.length_c   1.000
_cell.angle_alpha   90.00
_cell.angle_beta   90.00
_cell.angle_gamma   90.00
#
_symmetry.space_group_name_H-M   'P 1'
#
loop_
_entity.id
_entity.type
_entity.pdbx_description
1 polymer ?
#
loop_
_entity_poly.entity_id
_entity_poly.type
_entity_poly.pdbx_seq_one_letter_code
_entity_poly.pdbx_strand_id
1 'polypeptide(L)'
;MLLSSEISFEQYFNFRLNINMRNFSKEEENILNQLISSNTLKLEGMILFDVFLENYFFGDEHYSNIYVNSGTQEVFLSIKSDNIVERRKETVRVIVLVNLLMNLMDLGIISFIGKQNEIEKCSGQQYNNALVKIDQPISSFLLEKLGNFILPSEELKELVNNNFKNSEEIRHRQTMILAIVAIAVSLLIGLLGIFI
;
A
#
# COMPACT_ATOMS: atom_id res chain seq x y z
N MET A 1 -16.89 14.92 26.29
CA MET A 1 -15.81 15.94 26.33
C MET A 1 -14.50 15.16 26.47
N LEU A 2 -13.71 15.15 25.39
CA LEU A 2 -12.30 14.74 25.28
C LEU A 2 -11.90 13.36 25.86
N LEU A 3 -12.05 12.30 25.06
CA LEU A 3 -11.14 11.16 25.14
C LEU A 3 -9.88 11.55 24.37
N SER A 4 -8.92 12.12 25.09
CA SER A 4 -7.59 12.44 24.58
C SER A 4 -6.88 11.14 24.19
N SER A 5 -6.45 11.13 22.94
CA SER A 5 -5.51 10.19 22.35
C SER A 5 -4.17 10.24 23.10
N GLU A 6 -3.95 9.33 24.04
CA GLU A 6 -2.61 8.94 24.47
C GLU A 6 -2.34 7.54 23.93
N ILE A 7 -2.02 7.47 22.63
CA ILE A 7 -1.18 6.38 22.15
C ILE A 7 0.13 6.53 22.93
N SER A 8 0.45 5.56 23.79
CA SER A 8 1.62 5.68 24.63
C SER A 8 2.86 5.84 23.73
N PHE A 9 3.78 6.72 24.11
CA PHE A 9 5.02 6.96 23.36
C PHE A 9 5.76 5.65 23.03
N GLU A 10 5.66 4.67 23.93
CA GLU A 10 6.20 3.33 23.78
C GLU A 10 5.49 2.51 22.69
N GLN A 11 4.16 2.59 22.57
CA GLN A 11 3.41 1.99 21.47
C GLN A 11 3.74 2.66 20.13
N TYR A 12 3.82 3.99 20.10
CA TYR A 12 4.22 4.75 18.92
C TYR A 12 5.65 4.42 18.46
N PHE A 13 6.58 4.30 19.40
CA PHE A 13 7.98 3.96 19.11
C PHE A 13 8.13 2.51 18.62
N ASN A 14 7.48 1.54 19.28
CA ASN A 14 7.48 0.14 18.85
C ASN A 14 6.81 -0.06 17.49
N PHE A 15 5.76 0.72 17.20
CA PHE A 15 5.09 0.77 15.90
C PHE A 15 6.02 1.29 14.80
N ARG A 16 6.70 2.42 15.03
CA ARG A 16 7.63 3.03 14.06
C ARG A 16 8.81 2.11 13.75
N LEU A 17 9.26 1.34 14.74
CA LEU A 17 10.30 0.33 14.56
C LEU A 17 9.83 -0.84 13.68
N ASN A 18 8.60 -1.32 13.87
CA ASN A 18 8.08 -2.49 13.13
C ASN A 18 7.95 -2.26 11.62
N ILE A 19 7.47 -1.10 11.18
CA ILE A 19 7.47 -0.77 9.73
C ILE A 19 8.88 -0.68 9.18
N ASN A 20 9.75 0.09 9.85
CA ASN A 20 11.06 0.42 9.30
C ASN A 20 12.01 -0.78 9.23
N MET A 21 11.73 -1.84 10.00
CA MET A 21 12.48 -3.09 9.98
C MET A 21 11.91 -4.15 9.03
N ARG A 22 10.69 -3.97 8.49
CA ARG A 22 10.08 -4.92 7.57
C ARG A 22 10.62 -4.71 6.16
N ASN A 23 11.23 -5.74 5.60
CA ASN A 23 11.58 -5.75 4.17
C ASN A 23 10.33 -6.04 3.34
N PHE A 24 9.95 -5.10 2.49
CA PHE A 24 8.88 -5.27 1.52
C PHE A 24 9.44 -5.95 0.25
N SER A 25 8.68 -6.88 -0.31
CA SER A 25 8.98 -7.40 -1.64
C SER A 25 8.68 -6.34 -2.70
N LYS A 26 9.29 -6.45 -3.89
CA LYS A 26 9.05 -5.50 -5.00
C LYS A 26 7.57 -5.38 -5.37
N GLU A 27 6.81 -6.46 -5.27
CA GLU A 27 5.37 -6.42 -5.57
C GLU A 27 4.60 -5.64 -4.50
N GLU A 28 4.93 -5.83 -3.22
CA GLU A 28 4.34 -5.05 -2.14
C GLU A 28 4.72 -3.58 -2.22
N GLU A 29 5.98 -3.27 -2.51
CA GLU A 29 6.43 -1.89 -2.76
C GLU A 29 5.62 -1.25 -3.90
N ASN A 30 5.42 -1.97 -5.00
CA ASN A 30 4.63 -1.49 -6.13
C ASN A 30 3.16 -1.22 -5.72
N ILE A 31 2.55 -2.14 -4.97
CA ILE A 31 1.18 -1.99 -4.45
C ILE A 31 1.08 -0.74 -3.55
N LEU A 32 2.02 -0.54 -2.64
CA LEU A 32 2.01 0.60 -1.72
C LEU A 32 2.30 1.91 -2.45
N ASN A 33 3.19 1.90 -3.44
CA ASN A 33 3.41 3.03 -4.33
C ASN A 33 2.11 3.41 -5.05
N GLN A 34 1.37 2.45 -5.59
CA GLN A 34 0.07 2.69 -6.24
C GLN A 34 -0.95 3.30 -5.27
N LEU A 35 -1.05 2.74 -4.06
CA LEU A 35 -1.97 3.24 -3.03
C LEU A 35 -1.66 4.69 -2.67
N ILE A 36 -0.41 4.98 -2.27
CA ILE A 36 0.01 6.31 -1.80
C ILE A 36 0.06 7.34 -2.93
N SER A 37 0.38 6.93 -4.15
CA SER A 37 0.48 7.85 -5.28
C SER A 37 -0.87 8.23 -5.89
N SER A 38 -1.96 7.56 -5.49
CA SER A 38 -3.30 7.81 -6.03
C SER A 38 -3.73 9.28 -5.82
N ASN A 39 -4.29 9.88 -6.87
CA ASN A 39 -4.70 11.28 -6.84
C ASN A 39 -5.84 11.50 -5.85
N THR A 40 -6.77 10.55 -5.76
CA THR A 40 -7.87 10.57 -4.80
C THR A 40 -7.34 10.63 -3.37
N LEU A 41 -6.39 9.76 -3.00
CA LEU A 41 -5.79 9.78 -1.67
C LEU A 41 -5.06 11.10 -1.38
N LYS A 42 -4.33 11.65 -2.36
CA LYS A 42 -3.63 12.93 -2.19
C LYS A 42 -4.57 14.10 -1.94
N LEU A 43 -5.74 14.10 -2.57
CA LEU A 43 -6.72 15.18 -2.48
C LEU A 43 -7.63 15.04 -1.25
N GLU A 44 -8.08 13.81 -0.96
CA GLU A 44 -9.12 13.54 0.04
C GLU A 44 -8.57 12.96 1.34
N GLY A 45 -7.29 12.56 1.35
CA GLY A 45 -6.64 11.90 2.50
C GLY A 45 -7.00 10.42 2.66
N MET A 46 -7.99 9.94 1.92
CA MET A 46 -8.49 8.55 1.93
C MET A 46 -8.92 8.13 0.51
N ILE A 47 -9.12 6.83 0.30
CA ILE A 47 -9.56 6.28 -0.99
C ILE A 47 -10.53 5.12 -0.77
N LEU A 48 -11.63 5.06 -1.52
CA LEU A 48 -12.54 3.92 -1.47
C LEU A 48 -11.79 2.65 -1.92
N PHE A 49 -11.89 1.56 -1.16
CA PHE A 49 -11.14 0.33 -1.46
C PHE A 49 -11.46 -0.22 -2.85
N ASP A 50 -12.73 -0.18 -3.25
CA ASP A 50 -13.23 -0.61 -4.56
C ASP A 50 -12.56 0.20 -5.68
N VAL A 51 -12.52 1.53 -5.53
CA VAL A 51 -11.84 2.45 -6.47
C VAL A 51 -10.33 2.17 -6.53
N PHE A 52 -9.69 1.89 -5.39
CA PHE A 52 -8.28 1.50 -5.38
C PHE A 52 -8.04 0.22 -6.18
N LEU A 53 -8.87 -0.81 -5.96
CA LEU A 53 -8.79 -2.07 -6.68
C LEU A 53 -8.98 -1.87 -8.18
N GLU A 54 -10.06 -1.23 -8.58
CA GLU A 54 -10.44 -1.07 -9.99
C GLU A 54 -9.46 -0.18 -10.75
N ASN A 55 -9.17 1.01 -10.26
CA ASN A 55 -8.46 2.03 -11.03
C ASN A 55 -6.94 1.96 -10.89
N TYR A 56 -6.43 1.45 -9.76
CA TYR A 56 -4.99 1.50 -9.48
C TYR A 56 -4.33 0.12 -9.47
N PHE A 57 -5.00 -0.89 -8.92
CA PHE A 57 -4.42 -2.23 -8.83
C PHE A 57 -4.67 -3.09 -10.09
N PHE A 58 -5.92 -3.15 -10.55
CA PHE A 58 -6.32 -3.88 -11.76
C PHE A 58 -6.09 -3.05 -13.04
N GLY A 59 -6.20 -1.72 -12.95
CA GLY A 59 -5.94 -0.78 -14.03
C GLY A 59 -7.05 -0.71 -15.09
N ASP A 60 -6.88 0.18 -16.07
CA ASP A 60 -7.93 0.64 -17.01
C ASP A 60 -8.52 -0.44 -17.94
N GLU A 61 -7.81 -1.56 -18.15
CA GLU A 61 -8.31 -2.69 -18.97
C GLU A 61 -8.99 -3.79 -18.15
N HIS A 62 -9.01 -3.66 -16.82
CA HIS A 62 -9.57 -4.61 -15.85
C HIS A 62 -9.32 -6.08 -16.23
N TYR A 63 -8.05 -6.42 -16.49
CA TYR A 63 -7.65 -7.79 -16.83
C TYR A 63 -8.10 -8.80 -15.76
N SER A 64 -8.25 -8.36 -14.52
CA SER A 64 -8.90 -9.12 -13.46
C SER A 64 -9.78 -8.20 -12.60
N ASN A 65 -10.72 -8.79 -11.87
CA ASN A 65 -11.51 -8.11 -10.85
C ASN A 65 -11.95 -9.08 -9.75
N ILE A 66 -12.27 -8.54 -8.59
CA ILE A 66 -12.98 -9.31 -7.56
C ILE A 66 -14.43 -9.46 -8.02
N TYR A 67 -15.05 -10.62 -7.81
CA TYR A 67 -16.48 -10.89 -8.00
C TYR A 67 -17.08 -11.41 -6.69
N VAL A 68 -18.15 -10.80 -6.16
CA VAL A 68 -18.84 -11.22 -4.94
C VAL A 68 -20.23 -11.68 -5.28
N ASN A 69 -20.50 -12.96 -5.07
CA ASN A 69 -21.84 -13.51 -5.23
C ASN A 69 -22.73 -13.04 -4.07
N SER A 70 -23.74 -12.22 -4.37
CA SER A 70 -24.64 -11.65 -3.36
C SER A 70 -25.49 -12.70 -2.64
N GLY A 71 -25.82 -13.82 -3.31
CA GLY A 71 -26.61 -14.90 -2.74
C GLY A 71 -25.81 -15.81 -1.81
N THR A 72 -24.60 -16.22 -2.22
CA THR A 72 -23.77 -17.16 -1.43
C THR A 72 -22.75 -16.47 -0.54
N GLN A 73 -22.54 -15.15 -0.71
CA GLN A 73 -21.44 -14.39 -0.10
C GLN A 73 -20.05 -14.97 -0.43
N GLU A 74 -19.93 -15.74 -1.51
CA GLU A 74 -18.64 -16.22 -1.98
C GLU A 74 -17.91 -15.14 -2.77
N VAL A 75 -16.59 -15.10 -2.61
CA VAL A 75 -15.71 -14.17 -3.32
C VAL A 75 -14.90 -14.95 -4.35
N PHE A 76 -14.84 -14.42 -5.56
CA PHE A 76 -14.11 -14.96 -6.68
C PHE A 76 -13.17 -13.89 -7.23
N LEU A 77 -12.09 -14.34 -7.87
CA LEU A 77 -11.27 -13.55 -8.77
C LEU A 77 -11.67 -13.91 -10.19
N SER A 78 -12.21 -12.95 -10.91
CA SER A 78 -12.53 -13.02 -12.34
C SER A 78 -11.30 -12.59 -13.12
N ILE A 79 -10.84 -13.40 -14.08
CA ILE A 79 -9.61 -13.11 -14.85
C ILE A 79 -9.92 -13.24 -16.34
N LYS A 80 -9.57 -12.23 -17.13
CA LYS A 80 -9.76 -12.20 -18.59
C LYS A 80 -8.68 -12.99 -19.33
N SER A 81 -8.41 -14.22 -18.90
CA SER A 81 -7.49 -15.15 -19.57
C SER A 81 -7.75 -16.59 -19.21
N ASP A 82 -7.72 -17.45 -20.23
CA ASP A 82 -7.82 -18.90 -20.07
C ASP A 82 -6.47 -19.56 -19.78
N ASN A 83 -5.36 -18.81 -19.85
CA ASN A 83 -4.02 -19.32 -19.59
C ASN A 83 -3.80 -19.55 -18.09
N ILE A 84 -3.54 -20.81 -17.71
CA ILE A 84 -3.37 -21.20 -16.30
C ILE A 84 -2.21 -20.49 -15.60
N VAL A 85 -1.13 -20.16 -16.32
CA VAL A 85 0.04 -19.48 -15.76
C VAL A 85 -0.29 -18.03 -15.43
N GLU A 86 -0.98 -17.34 -16.34
CA GLU A 86 -1.43 -15.97 -16.12
C GLU A 86 -2.47 -15.91 -15.00
N ARG A 87 -3.44 -16.84 -14.97
CA ARG A 87 -4.41 -16.94 -13.88
C ARG A 87 -3.75 -17.13 -12.52
N ARG A 88 -2.76 -18.02 -12.43
CA ARG A 88 -1.99 -18.23 -11.20
C ARG A 88 -1.25 -16.97 -10.79
N LYS A 89 -0.62 -16.26 -11.74
CA LYS A 89 0.11 -15.02 -11.46
C LYS A 89 -0.82 -13.95 -10.86
N GLU A 90 -1.97 -13.71 -11.47
CA GLU A 90 -2.95 -12.74 -10.96
C GLU A 90 -3.55 -13.16 -9.63
N THR A 91 -3.82 -14.46 -9.44
CA THR A 91 -4.32 -14.98 -8.16
C THR A 91 -3.31 -14.72 -7.05
N VAL A 92 -2.02 -15.02 -7.29
CA VAL A 92 -0.96 -14.72 -6.33
C VAL A 92 -0.88 -13.22 -6.06
N ARG A 93 -0.97 -12.38 -7.09
CA ARG A 93 -0.91 -10.92 -6.95
C ARG A 93 -2.01 -10.38 -6.05
N VAL A 94 -3.26 -10.84 -6.23
CA VAL A 94 -4.40 -10.48 -5.37
C VAL A 94 -4.21 -10.98 -3.94
N ILE A 95 -3.74 -12.22 -3.76
CA ILE A 95 -3.46 -12.77 -2.43
C ILE A 95 -2.39 -11.94 -1.71
N VAL A 96 -1.32 -11.55 -2.41
CA VAL A 96 -0.26 -10.69 -1.86
C VAL A 96 -0.83 -9.33 -1.46
N LEU A 97 -1.64 -8.71 -2.31
CA LEU A 97 -2.31 -7.45 -1.98
C LEU A 97 -3.13 -7.56 -0.70
N VAL A 98 -4.05 -8.52 -0.63
CA VAL A 98 -4.98 -8.59 0.50
C VAL A 98 -4.25 -8.94 1.78
N ASN A 99 -3.30 -9.89 1.74
CA ASN A 99 -2.47 -10.21 2.90
C ASN A 99 -1.64 -9.00 3.36
N LEU A 100 -1.09 -8.21 2.44
CA LEU A 100 -0.38 -6.98 2.76
C LEU A 100 -1.31 -5.99 3.49
N LEU A 101 -2.52 -5.76 2.96
CA LEU A 101 -3.49 -4.85 3.59
C LEU A 101 -3.95 -5.37 4.96
N MET A 102 -4.18 -6.67 5.12
CA MET A 102 -4.49 -7.29 6.40
C MET A 102 -3.35 -7.05 7.42
N ASN A 103 -2.11 -7.37 7.05
CA ASN A 103 -0.95 -7.15 7.92
C ASN A 103 -0.78 -5.68 8.30
N LEU A 104 -0.93 -4.76 7.33
CA LEU A 104 -0.82 -3.33 7.59
C LEU A 104 -1.96 -2.82 8.48
N MET A 105 -3.16 -3.39 8.35
CA MET A 105 -4.29 -3.06 9.22
C MET A 105 -4.07 -3.57 10.64
N ASP A 106 -3.60 -4.82 10.81
CA ASP A 106 -3.30 -5.42 12.11
C ASP A 106 -2.18 -4.66 12.85
N LEU A 107 -1.25 -4.10 12.08
CA LEU A 107 -0.19 -3.23 12.59
C LEU A 107 -0.67 -1.79 12.85
N GLY A 108 -1.89 -1.41 12.44
CA GLY A 108 -2.43 -0.05 12.60
C GLY A 108 -1.90 0.97 11.57
N ILE A 109 -1.25 0.51 10.51
CA ILE A 109 -0.63 1.35 9.46
C ILE A 109 -1.67 1.92 8.52
N ILE A 110 -2.69 1.12 8.22
CA ILE A 110 -3.84 1.54 7.45
C ILE A 110 -5.09 1.28 8.27
N SER A 111 -6.09 2.11 8.09
CA SER A 111 -7.42 1.93 8.69
C SER A 111 -8.46 1.83 7.59
N PHE A 112 -9.39 0.88 7.74
CA PHE A 112 -10.59 0.83 6.91
C PHE A 112 -11.72 1.51 7.66
N ILE A 113 -12.13 2.69 7.20
CA ILE A 113 -13.12 3.54 7.88
C ILE A 113 -14.32 3.82 7.00
N GLY A 114 -15.45 4.07 7.68
CA GLY A 114 -16.72 4.32 7.02
C GLY A 114 -17.19 3.13 6.18
N LYS A 115 -18.36 3.30 5.56
CA LYS A 115 -18.90 2.40 4.56
C LYS A 115 -19.78 3.20 3.62
N GLN A 116 -19.56 3.09 2.31
CA GLN A 116 -20.47 3.65 1.34
C GLN A 116 -21.72 2.77 1.31
N ASN A 117 -22.85 3.33 1.73
CA ASN A 117 -24.09 2.58 1.99
C ASN A 117 -24.85 2.14 0.73
N GLU A 118 -24.47 2.63 -0.45
CA GLU A 118 -25.13 2.27 -1.71
C GLU A 118 -24.09 2.18 -2.82
N ILE A 119 -23.53 1.00 -3.00
CA ILE A 119 -23.21 0.51 -4.34
C ILE A 119 -23.65 -0.95 -4.29
N GLU A 120 -24.50 -1.37 -5.24
CA GLU A 120 -24.56 -2.78 -5.63
C GLU A 120 -23.13 -3.32 -5.61
N LYS A 121 -22.87 -4.50 -5.08
CA LYS A 121 -21.52 -5.09 -5.04
C LYS A 121 -21.00 -5.25 -6.48
N CYS A 122 -20.53 -4.17 -7.10
CA CYS A 122 -19.91 -4.10 -8.40
C CYS A 122 -18.46 -4.45 -8.19
N SER A 123 -18.24 -5.70 -7.84
CA SER A 123 -16.93 -6.27 -8.01
C SER A 123 -16.95 -6.80 -9.45
N GLY A 124 -16.54 -5.91 -10.36
CA GLY A 124 -16.25 -6.07 -11.79
C GLY A 124 -17.11 -6.96 -12.70
N GLN A 125 -16.75 -7.01 -13.97
CA GLN A 125 -17.40 -7.88 -14.95
C GLN A 125 -17.03 -9.35 -14.69
N GLN A 126 -18.03 -10.22 -14.59
CA GLN A 126 -17.82 -11.66 -14.51
C GLN A 126 -17.30 -12.19 -15.86
N TYR A 127 -16.09 -12.75 -15.84
CA TYR A 127 -15.50 -13.50 -16.95
C TYR A 127 -15.74 -14.99 -16.69
N ASN A 128 -16.83 -15.52 -17.25
CA ASN A 128 -17.31 -16.89 -17.00
C ASN A 128 -16.26 -17.99 -17.18
N ASN A 129 -15.25 -17.76 -18.00
CA ASN A 129 -14.30 -18.80 -18.41
C ASN A 129 -13.16 -19.02 -17.39
N ALA A 130 -13.01 -18.12 -16.42
CA ALA A 130 -11.82 -18.07 -15.55
C ALA A 130 -12.12 -17.44 -14.18
N LEU A 131 -13.10 -18.02 -13.48
CA LEU A 131 -13.41 -17.71 -12.08
C LEU A 131 -12.56 -18.57 -11.14
N VAL A 132 -11.81 -17.91 -10.26
CA VAL A 132 -11.04 -18.57 -9.19
C VAL A 132 -11.68 -18.23 -7.86
N LYS A 133 -12.14 -19.23 -7.11
CA LYS A 133 -12.69 -19.02 -5.76
C LYS A 133 -11.58 -18.54 -4.81
N ILE A 134 -11.86 -17.50 -4.03
CA ILE A 134 -10.96 -16.99 -2.99
C ILE A 134 -11.35 -17.61 -1.65
N ASP A 135 -10.41 -18.30 -1.02
CA ASP A 135 -10.63 -18.95 0.27
C ASP A 135 -10.45 -18.00 1.45
N GLN A 136 -10.85 -18.48 2.63
CA GLN A 136 -10.64 -17.80 3.90
C GLN A 136 -9.15 -17.78 4.28
N PRO A 137 -8.65 -16.74 4.98
CA PRO A 137 -9.38 -15.60 5.55
C PRO A 137 -9.60 -14.42 4.59
N ILE A 138 -8.97 -14.47 3.41
CA ILE A 138 -8.94 -13.37 2.42
C ILE A 138 -10.35 -13.00 1.97
N SER A 139 -11.21 -13.99 1.71
CA SER A 139 -12.59 -13.72 1.31
C SER A 139 -13.41 -13.01 2.38
N SER A 140 -13.26 -13.34 3.67
CA SER A 140 -13.92 -12.58 4.75
C SER A 140 -13.46 -11.14 4.79
N PHE A 141 -12.15 -10.91 4.68
CA PHE A 141 -11.60 -9.56 4.65
C PHE A 141 -12.19 -8.74 3.50
N LEU A 142 -12.24 -9.30 2.29
CA LEU A 142 -12.83 -8.64 1.13
C LEU A 142 -14.32 -8.33 1.35
N LEU A 143 -15.11 -9.29 1.84
CA LEU A 143 -16.54 -9.07 2.14
C LEU A 143 -16.78 -7.96 3.15
N GLU A 144 -15.92 -7.87 4.16
CA GLU A 144 -16.07 -6.90 5.24
C GLU A 144 -15.63 -5.50 4.81
N LYS A 145 -14.53 -5.40 4.07
CA LYS A 145 -13.84 -4.14 3.76
C LYS A 145 -14.21 -3.52 2.41
N LEU A 146 -14.80 -4.27 1.48
CA LEU A 146 -15.37 -3.67 0.27
C LEU A 146 -16.47 -2.66 0.66
N GLY A 147 -16.43 -1.50 0.02
CA GLY A 147 -17.22 -0.32 0.34
C GLY A 147 -16.61 0.58 1.43
N ASN A 148 -15.49 0.22 2.04
CA ASN A 148 -14.83 1.05 3.06
C ASN A 148 -13.75 1.94 2.43
N PHE A 149 -13.44 3.04 3.10
CA PHE A 149 -12.31 3.91 2.74
C PHE A 149 -11.03 3.43 3.42
N ILE A 150 -9.96 3.34 2.65
CA ILE A 150 -8.60 3.14 3.14
C ILE A 150 -8.05 4.50 3.57
N LEU A 151 -7.64 4.59 4.83
CA LEU A 151 -6.91 5.72 5.40
C LEU A 151 -5.49 5.26 5.79
N PRO A 152 -4.46 5.60 5.00
CA PRO A 152 -3.06 5.36 5.33
C PRO A 152 -2.55 6.31 6.41
N SER A 153 -1.75 5.79 7.33
CA SER A 153 -0.97 6.58 8.30
C SER A 153 0.07 7.46 7.61
N GLU A 154 0.54 8.48 8.34
CA GLU A 154 1.65 9.32 7.89
C GLU A 154 2.97 8.55 7.81
N GLU A 155 3.20 7.54 8.67
CA GLU A 155 4.41 6.71 8.55
C GLU A 155 4.46 5.95 7.23
N LEU A 156 3.34 5.41 6.75
CA LEU A 156 3.32 4.71 5.46
C LEU A 156 3.61 5.67 4.31
N LYS A 157 3.05 6.87 4.36
CA LYS A 157 3.32 7.91 3.36
C LYS A 157 4.81 8.29 3.37
N GLU A 158 5.40 8.49 4.55
CA GLU A 158 6.83 8.79 4.72
C GLU A 158 7.70 7.64 4.17
N LEU A 159 7.38 6.39 4.50
CA LEU A 159 8.10 5.21 4.02
C LEU A 159 8.11 5.13 2.50
N VAL A 160 6.93 5.27 1.88
CA VAL A 160 6.78 5.22 0.43
C VAL A 160 7.51 6.39 -0.25
N ASN A 161 7.38 7.61 0.27
CA ASN A 161 8.08 8.78 -0.25
C ASN A 161 9.62 8.67 -0.14
N ASN A 162 10.11 7.90 0.83
CA ASN A 162 11.53 7.61 0.99
C ASN A 162 12.01 6.37 0.22
N ASN A 163 11.18 5.80 -0.66
CA ASN A 163 11.46 4.58 -1.44
C ASN A 163 11.80 3.37 -0.54
N PHE A 164 11.03 3.17 0.53
CA PHE A 164 11.15 2.03 1.45
C PHE A 164 12.51 1.91 2.15
N LYS A 165 13.30 2.98 2.16
CA LYS A 165 14.59 3.03 2.85
C LYS A 165 14.38 3.19 4.35
N ASN A 166 15.12 2.42 5.14
CA ASN A 166 15.10 2.54 6.58
C ASN A 166 15.69 3.91 7.02
N SER A 167 15.19 4.45 8.12
CA SER A 167 15.70 5.63 8.81
C SER A 167 17.23 5.68 8.96
N GLU A 168 17.89 4.54 9.20
CA GLU A 168 19.35 4.47 9.26
C GLU A 168 20.03 4.70 7.91
N GLU A 169 19.48 4.15 6.82
CA GLU A 169 19.98 4.35 5.46
C GLU A 169 19.79 5.80 5.01
N ILE A 170 18.65 6.42 5.39
CA ILE A 170 18.38 7.83 5.14
C ILE A 170 19.41 8.70 5.88
N ARG A 171 19.63 8.45 7.18
CA ARG A 171 20.62 9.17 7.99
C ARG A 171 22.03 8.98 7.45
N HIS A 172 22.37 7.77 7.03
CA HIS A 172 23.67 7.47 6.43
C HIS A 172 23.87 8.24 5.11
N ARG A 173 22.86 8.27 4.24
CA ARG A 173 22.91 9.04 2.98
C ARG A 173 23.04 10.54 3.22
N GLN A 174 22.29 11.11 4.16
CA GLN A 174 22.39 12.53 4.52
C GLN A 174 23.78 12.85 5.05
N THR A 175 24.33 12.00 5.92
CA THR A 175 25.69 12.15 6.46
C THR A 175 26.73 12.10 5.34
N MET A 176 26.57 11.19 4.38
CA MET A 176 27.46 11.06 3.23
C MET A 176 27.40 12.29 2.30
N ILE A 177 26.20 12.82 2.03
CA ILE A 177 26.04 14.06 1.24
C ILE A 177 26.71 15.24 1.94
N LEU A 178 26.48 15.40 3.25
CA LEU A 178 27.09 16.47 4.04
C LEU A 178 28.62 16.38 4.01
N ALA A 179 29.16 15.16 4.13
CA ALA A 179 30.59 14.91 4.04
C ALA A 179 31.15 15.28 2.65
N ILE A 180 30.46 14.92 1.56
CA ILE A 180 30.86 15.29 0.20
C ILE A 180 30.88 16.81 0.02
N VAL A 181 29.85 17.51 0.51
CA VAL A 181 29.79 18.98 0.46
C VAL A 181 30.95 19.60 1.26
N ALA A 182 31.22 19.09 2.46
CA ALA A 182 32.32 19.56 3.30
C ALA A 182 33.69 19.37 2.63
N ILE A 183 33.91 18.23 1.97
CA ILE A 183 35.12 17.95 1.19
C ILE A 183 35.24 18.94 0.02
N ALA A 184 34.17 19.16 -0.74
CA ALA A 184 34.17 20.07 -1.88
C ALA A 184 34.49 21.52 -1.46
N VAL A 185 33.88 22.00 -0.38
CA VAL A 185 34.15 23.34 0.17
C VAL A 185 35.59 23.45 0.68
N SER A 186 36.09 22.42 1.36
CA SER A 186 37.48 22.39 1.87
C SER A 186 38.51 22.43 0.73
N LEU A 187 38.26 21.71 -0.36
CA LEU A 187 39.10 21.75 -1.56
C LEU A 187 39.08 23.12 -2.24
N LEU A 188 37.91 23.75 -2.35
CA LEU A 188 37.79 25.10 -2.92
C LEU A 188 38.51 26.16 -2.09
N ILE A 189 38.37 26.12 -0.76
CA ILE A 189 39.10 27.01 0.15
C ILE A 189 40.61 26.75 0.07
N GLY A 190 41.02 25.48 0.06
CA GLY A 190 42.42 25.08 -0.06
C GLY A 190 43.06 25.56 -1.36
N LEU A 191 42.35 25.46 -2.48
CA LEU A 191 42.80 25.99 -3.77
C LEU A 191 42.88 27.51 -3.76
N LEU A 192 41.86 28.21 -3.25
CA LEU A 192 41.87 29.67 -3.15
C LEU A 192 43.02 30.19 -2.27
N GLY A 193 43.34 29.49 -1.18
CA GLY A 193 44.46 29.82 -0.31
C GLY A 193 45.85 29.58 -0.93
N ILE A 194 45.96 28.90 -2.07
CA ILE A 194 47.21 28.75 -2.82
C ILE A 194 47.42 29.93 -3.78
N PHE A 195 46.34 30.56 -4.25
CA PHE A 195 46.39 31.67 -5.22
C PHE A 195 46.32 33.07 -4.58
N ILE A 196 46.08 33.14 -3.26
CA ILE A 196 46.15 34.36 -2.44
C ILE A 196 47.48 34.37 -1.69
#